data_AF-A0A0E3S1Q1-F1
#
_entry.id   AF-A0A0E3S1Q1-F1
#
_cell.length_a   1.000
_cell.length_b   1.000
_cell.length_c   1.000
_cell.angle_alpha   90.00
_cell.angle_beta   90.00
_cell.angle_gamma   90.00
#
_symmetry.space_group_name_H-M   'P 1'
#
loop_
_entity.id
_entity.type
_entity.pdbx_description
1 polymer ?
#
loop_
_entity_poly.entity_id
_entity_poly.type
_entity_poly.pdbx_seq_one_letter_code
_entity_poly.pdbx_strand_id
1 'polypeptide(L)'
;MFVFVLSKDGNPLMPTKPAKARKLLQAGKAKVVRNTPFTIKLLFGSSGYTQPVIAGMDTGSKVVGCAAIANGKVLYQSEIYLRENVSKKMQER
;
A
#
# COMPACT_ATOMS: atom_id res chain seq x y z
N MET A 1 -10.76 1.94 0.63
CA MET A 1 -9.51 2.48 0.07
C MET A 1 -8.82 3.38 1.09
N PHE A 2 -7.57 3.08 1.43
CA PHE A 2 -6.73 3.90 2.31
C PHE A 2 -5.70 4.70 1.50
N VAL A 3 -5.17 5.76 2.11
CA VAL A 3 -4.05 6.54 1.58
C VAL A 3 -2.84 6.28 2.46
N PHE A 4 -1.73 5.84 1.85
CA PHE A 4 -0.49 5.61 2.57
C PHE A 4 0.17 6.94 2.92
N VAL A 5 0.79 7.00 4.10
CA VAL A 5 1.33 8.23 4.65
C VAL A 5 2.79 8.02 5.03
N LEU A 6 3.65 8.93 4.57
CA LEU A 6 5.01 9.08 5.06
C LEU A 6 5.10 10.27 6.01
N SER A 7 5.90 10.15 7.05
CA SER A 7 6.27 11.26 7.93
C SER A 7 7.07 12.33 7.16
N LYS A 8 7.32 13.48 7.80
CA LYS A 8 8.22 14.52 7.27
C LYS A 8 9.61 13.96 6.90
N ASP A 9 10.09 13.00 7.67
CA ASP A 9 11.41 12.38 7.50
C ASP A 9 11.38 11.21 6.51
N GLY A 10 10.20 10.80 6.05
CA GLY A 10 10.02 9.73 5.07
C GLY A 10 9.70 8.35 5.68
N ASN A 11 9.56 8.26 7.00
CA ASN A 11 9.21 7.01 7.67
C ASN A 11 7.74 6.65 7.44
N PRO A 12 7.39 5.38 7.20
CA PRO A 12 6.01 4.95 7.05
C PRO A 12 5.18 5.22 8.32
N LEU A 13 3.98 5.76 8.14
CA LEU A 13 2.96 5.90 9.18
C LEU A 13 1.76 5.02 8.85
N MET A 14 0.82 4.91 9.79
CA MET A 14 -0.46 4.27 9.51
C MET A 14 -1.22 4.97 8.37
N PRO A 15 -1.83 4.21 7.45
CA PRO A 15 -2.65 4.78 6.40
C PRO A 15 -3.83 5.56 6.97
N THR A 16 -4.30 6.52 6.20
CA THR A 16 -5.43 7.36 6.58
C THR A 16 -6.59 7.26 5.60
N LYS A 17 -7.77 7.74 6.02
CA LYS A 17 -8.94 7.81 5.16
C LYS A 17 -8.70 8.85 4.05
N PRO A 18 -9.17 8.62 2.81
CA PRO A 18 -9.03 9.57 1.71
C PRO A 18 -9.53 10.99 2.05
N ALA A 19 -10.60 11.10 2.85
CA ALA A 19 -11.12 12.39 3.32
C ALA A 19 -10.08 13.19 4.13
N LYS A 20 -9.32 12.54 5.03
CA LYS A 20 -8.26 13.19 5.81
C LYS A 20 -7.08 13.55 4.93
N ALA A 21 -6.67 12.65 4.03
CA ALA A 21 -5.60 12.92 3.07
C ALA A 21 -5.93 14.14 2.18
N ARG A 22 -7.17 14.24 1.66
CA ARG A 22 -7.62 15.40 0.87
C ARG A 22 -7.54 16.70 1.65
N LYS A 23 -8.01 16.73 2.89
CA LYS A 23 -7.92 17.92 3.76
C LYS A 23 -6.47 18.33 4.01
N LEU A 24 -5.56 17.37 4.22
CA LEU A 24 -4.14 17.65 4.40
C LEU A 24 -3.49 18.24 3.14
N LEU A 25 -3.84 17.71 1.96
CA LEU A 25 -3.36 18.21 0.67
C LEU A 25 -3.90 19.62 0.39
N GLN A 26 -5.19 19.86 0.58
CA GLN A 26 -5.82 21.18 0.39
C GLN A 26 -5.25 22.24 1.35
N ALA A 27 -4.94 21.85 2.57
CA ALA A 27 -4.32 22.74 3.56
C ALA A 27 -2.80 22.93 3.35
N GLY A 28 -2.19 22.37 2.29
CA GLY A 28 -0.75 22.45 2.04
C GLY A 28 0.12 21.74 3.09
N LYS A 29 -0.46 20.85 3.91
CA LYS A 29 0.24 20.14 4.99
C LYS A 29 0.86 18.81 4.57
N ALA A 30 0.56 18.36 3.36
CA ALA A 30 1.12 17.15 2.76
C ALA A 30 1.33 17.35 1.27
N LYS A 31 2.17 16.51 0.66
CA LYS A 31 2.35 16.43 -0.80
C LYS A 31 2.17 14.99 -1.29
N VAL A 32 1.70 14.82 -2.52
CA VAL A 32 1.66 13.50 -3.16
C VAL A 32 3.09 13.09 -3.53
N VAL A 33 3.44 11.83 -3.25
CA VAL A 33 4.76 11.26 -3.60
C VAL A 33 4.67 10.05 -4.53
N ARG A 34 3.50 9.40 -4.60
CA ARG A 34 3.25 8.25 -5.48
C ARG A 34 1.76 8.13 -5.79
N ASN A 35 1.43 7.76 -7.02
CA ASN A 35 0.03 7.60 -7.46
C ASN A 35 -0.53 6.22 -7.16
N THR A 36 0.28 5.15 -7.33
CA THR A 36 -0.15 3.77 -7.11
C THR A 36 0.91 2.93 -6.39
N PRO A 37 0.66 2.47 -5.14
CA PRO A 37 -0.48 2.89 -4.32
C PRO A 37 -0.41 4.40 -4.00
N PHE A 38 -1.57 5.04 -3.81
CA PHE A 38 -1.62 6.49 -3.57
C PHE A 38 -1.02 6.82 -2.21
N THR A 39 0.06 7.60 -2.23
CA THR A 39 0.88 7.90 -1.05
C THR A 39 1.12 9.40 -0.93
N ILE A 40 0.90 9.94 0.27
CA ILE A 40 1.22 11.32 0.63
C ILE A 40 2.37 11.36 1.63
N LYS A 41 3.14 12.45 1.63
CA LYS A 41 4.17 12.75 2.63
C LYS A 41 3.76 14.00 3.41
N LEU A 42 3.77 13.91 4.74
CA LEU A 42 3.51 15.07 5.60
C LEU A 42 4.66 16.08 5.51
N LEU A 43 4.35 17.37 5.61
CA LEU A 43 5.34 18.46 5.62
C LEU A 43 5.60 18.98 7.05
N PHE A 44 4.89 18.44 8.04
CA PHE A 44 4.99 18.78 9.45
C PHE A 44 5.26 17.51 10.29
N GLY A 45 5.69 17.72 11.53
CA GLY A 45 6.00 16.63 12.47
C GLY A 45 4.77 15.79 12.83
N SER A 46 4.99 14.50 13.09
CA SER A 46 3.96 13.58 13.57
C SER A 46 4.54 12.69 14.65
N SER A 47 3.70 12.24 15.59
CA SER A 47 4.13 11.38 16.69
C SER A 47 4.58 9.96 16.28
N GLY A 48 4.38 9.56 15.02
CA GLY A 48 4.98 8.33 14.50
C GLY A 48 4.30 7.02 14.93
N TYR A 49 3.16 7.07 15.61
CA TYR A 49 2.52 5.85 16.12
C TYR A 49 2.08 4.91 14.99
N THR A 50 2.52 3.66 15.10
CA THR A 50 2.16 2.53 14.23
C THR A 50 1.62 1.37 15.07
N GLN A 51 0.93 0.44 14.43
CA GLN A 51 0.52 -0.83 15.04
C GLN A 51 1.00 -2.01 14.19
N PRO A 52 1.06 -3.23 14.77
CA PRO A 52 1.34 -4.43 14.01
C PRO A 52 0.37 -4.60 12.84
N VAL A 53 0.92 -5.03 11.71
CA VAL A 53 0.18 -5.34 10.49
C VAL A 53 0.47 -6.79 10.15
N ILE A 54 -0.57 -7.58 9.92
CA ILE A 54 -0.45 -8.96 9.45
C ILE A 54 -0.51 -8.92 7.93
N ALA A 55 0.54 -9.39 7.28
CA ALA A 55 0.57 -9.61 5.84
C ALA A 55 0.19 -11.06 5.54
N GLY A 56 -0.80 -11.25 4.67
CA GLY A 56 -1.22 -12.55 4.15
C GLY A 56 -0.96 -12.62 2.66
N MET A 57 -0.54 -13.79 2.19
CA MET A 57 -0.39 -14.11 0.77
C MET A 57 -1.07 -15.44 0.48
N ASP A 58 -1.89 -15.46 -0.55
CA ASP A 58 -2.53 -16.67 -1.08
C ASP A 58 -1.94 -16.98 -2.46
N THR A 59 -1.29 -18.13 -2.58
CA THR A 59 -0.56 -18.53 -3.78
C THR A 59 -1.41 -19.47 -4.62
N GLY A 60 -2.14 -18.92 -5.60
CA GLY A 60 -2.81 -19.69 -6.63
C GLY A 60 -1.89 -20.07 -7.78
N SER A 61 -2.32 -21.02 -8.62
CA SER A 61 -1.57 -21.49 -9.79
C SER A 61 -1.42 -20.43 -10.90
N LYS A 62 -2.33 -19.46 -10.94
CA LYS A 62 -2.39 -18.39 -11.95
C LYS A 62 -2.37 -16.99 -11.34
N VAL A 63 -2.86 -16.84 -10.11
CA VAL A 63 -3.04 -15.55 -9.45
C VAL A 63 -2.52 -15.67 -8.03
N VAL A 64 -1.74 -14.68 -7.60
CA VAL A 64 -1.31 -14.52 -6.21
C VAL A 64 -2.08 -13.36 -5.60
N GLY A 65 -2.81 -13.64 -4.52
CA GLY A 65 -3.49 -12.63 -3.72
C GLY A 65 -2.60 -12.17 -2.56
N CYS A 66 -2.57 -10.87 -2.29
CA CYS A 66 -1.87 -10.31 -1.13
C CYS A 66 -2.83 -9.41 -0.35
N ALA A 67 -2.78 -9.45 0.98
CA ALA A 67 -3.53 -8.56 1.85
C ALA A 67 -2.68 -8.11 3.05
N ALA A 68 -2.93 -6.90 3.52
CA ALA A 68 -2.36 -6.39 4.77
C ALA A 68 -3.49 -5.96 5.71
N ILE A 69 -3.53 -6.50 6.92
CA ILE A 69 -4.63 -6.34 7.88
C ILE A 69 -4.10 -5.74 9.18
N ALA A 70 -4.81 -4.75 9.71
CA ALA A 70 -4.57 -4.22 11.05
C ALA A 70 -5.91 -3.87 11.72
N ASN A 71 -6.05 -4.16 13.01
CA ASN A 71 -7.26 -3.90 13.80
C ASN A 71 -8.56 -4.37 13.12
N GLY A 72 -8.53 -5.59 12.54
CA GLY A 72 -9.68 -6.18 11.84
C GLY A 72 -10.05 -5.49 10.51
N LYS A 73 -9.18 -4.63 9.96
CA LYS A 73 -9.42 -3.92 8.70
C LYS A 73 -8.33 -4.22 7.68
N VAL A 74 -8.77 -4.46 6.44
CA VAL A 74 -7.87 -4.59 5.28
C VAL A 74 -7.34 -3.21 4.89
N LEU A 75 -6.05 -2.98 5.08
CA LEU A 75 -5.35 -1.75 4.71
C LEU A 75 -4.93 -1.76 3.23
N TYR A 76 -4.55 -2.93 2.73
CA TYR A 76 -4.06 -3.15 1.37
C TYR A 76 -4.56 -4.50 0.88
N GLN A 77 -4.88 -4.57 -0.41
CA GLN A 77 -5.11 -5.82 -1.12
C GLN A 77 -4.64 -5.67 -2.57
N SER A 78 -4.11 -6.74 -3.14
CA SER A 78 -3.75 -6.79 -4.56
C SER A 78 -3.80 -8.22 -5.09
N GLU A 79 -4.01 -8.33 -6.39
CA GLU A 79 -3.88 -9.59 -7.14
C GLU A 79 -2.78 -9.44 -8.17
N ILE A 80 -1.95 -10.47 -8.30
CA ILE A 80 -0.84 -10.53 -9.23
C ILE A 80 -1.06 -11.71 -10.15
N TYR A 81 -1.21 -11.46 -11.44
CA TYR A 81 -1.34 -12.50 -12.45
C TYR A 81 0.04 -13.06 -12.79
N LEU A 82 0.20 -14.37 -12.59
CA LEU A 82 1.41 -15.10 -12.92
C LEU A 82 1.48 -15.35 -14.42
N ARG A 83 2.71 -15.47 -14.92
CA ARG A 83 2.96 -15.76 -16.33
C ARG A 83 2.67 -17.22 -16.63
N GLU A 84 1.75 -17.47 -17.55
CA GLU A 84 1.27 -18.84 -17.84
C GLU A 84 2.09 -19.61 -18.89
N ASN A 85 2.86 -18.94 -19.76
CA ASN A 85 3.56 -19.59 -20.87
C ASN A 85 4.99 -20.06 -20.54
N VAL A 86 5.34 -20.18 -19.26
CA VAL A 86 6.69 -20.56 -18.83
C VAL A 86 7.00 -22.00 -19.26
N SER A 87 6.12 -22.95 -18.95
CA SER A 87 6.33 -24.37 -19.28
C SER A 87 6.48 -24.61 -20.78
N LYS A 88 5.65 -23.96 -21.61
CA LYS A 88 5.72 -24.07 -23.07
C LYS A 88 7.09 -23.59 -23.60
N LYS A 89 7.57 -22.42 -23.15
CA LYS A 89 8.88 -21.89 -23.58
C LYS A 89 10.07 -22.68 -23.08
N MET A 90 9.94 -23.39 -21.96
CA MET A 90 11.00 -24.27 -21.45
C MET A 90 11.13 -25.55 -22.29
N GLN A 91 10.05 -26.01 -22.93
CA GLN A 91 10.06 -27.19 -23.81
C GLN A 91 10.57 -26.87 -25.23
N GLU A 92 10.46 -25.62 -25.68
CA GLU A 92 10.96 -25.14 -26.98
C GLU A 92 12.48 -24.85 -26.98
N ARG A 93 13.19 -25.23 -25.92
CA ARG A 93 14.59 -24.89 -25.64
C ARG A 93 15.51 -26.08 -25.82
#